data_AF-A0A2A6HS06-F1
#
_entry.id   AF-A0A2A6HS06-F1
#
_cell.length_a   1.000
_cell.length_b   1.000
_cell.length_c   1.000
_cell.angle_alpha   90.00
_cell.angle_beta   90.00
_cell.angle_gamma   90.00
#
_symmetry.space_group_name_H-M   'P 1'
#
loop_
_entity.id
_entity.type
_entity.pdbx_description
1 polymer ?
#
loop_
_entity_poly.entity_id
_entity_poly.type
_entity_poly.pdbx_seq_one_letter_code
_entity_poly.pdbx_strand_id
1 'polypeptide(L)'
;MLIKQSDYHRIYRVINSLLINEAADPATACMYFSTFGAFILKQHYKIKATPKGGLAAYNLGGTLILFADYREDGYVTGAGENFHCWVEADGWAIDFMAPAFSETARELSVPPKMFQRPLSSMASSINNLGQSGDFFYQAEPEATARRFADWHKHAMIGDLATIAANWFRKSPKQLQTSLSVADQNGKLKKVPLSGNALAGAW
;
A
#
# COMPACT_ATOMS: atom_id res chain seq x y z
N MET A 1 -2.92 -3.23 -17.41
CA MET A 1 -2.62 -3.53 -16.00
C MET A 1 -1.25 -4.16 -15.93
N LEU A 2 -0.38 -3.68 -15.04
CA LEU A 2 1.01 -4.10 -14.89
C LEU A 2 1.14 -5.50 -14.28
N ILE A 3 0.31 -5.79 -13.27
CA ILE A 3 0.20 -7.10 -12.63
C ILE A 3 -1.25 -7.59 -12.64
N LYS A 4 -1.43 -8.92 -12.65
CA LYS A 4 -2.77 -9.56 -12.58
C LYS A 4 -3.45 -9.23 -11.26
N GLN A 5 -4.78 -9.08 -11.28
CA GLN A 5 -5.57 -8.84 -10.05
C GLN A 5 -5.34 -9.94 -9.00
N SER A 6 -5.19 -11.19 -9.43
CA SER A 6 -4.85 -12.31 -8.53
C SER A 6 -3.49 -12.13 -7.84
N ASP A 7 -2.51 -11.57 -8.55
CA ASP A 7 -1.17 -11.38 -8.01
C ASP A 7 -1.11 -10.13 -7.13
N TYR A 8 -1.81 -9.06 -7.51
CA TYR A 8 -2.03 -7.89 -6.65
C TYR A 8 -2.66 -8.33 -5.31
N HIS A 9 -3.71 -9.16 -5.37
CA HIS A 9 -4.37 -9.66 -4.17
C HIS A 9 -3.42 -10.44 -3.27
N ARG A 10 -2.60 -11.31 -3.87
CA ARG A 10 -1.58 -12.08 -3.14
C ARG A 10 -0.54 -11.17 -2.48
N ILE A 11 -0.11 -10.10 -3.15
CA ILE A 11 0.81 -9.10 -2.57
C ILE A 11 0.16 -8.41 -1.38
N TYR A 12 -1.05 -7.88 -1.53
CA TYR A 12 -1.81 -7.29 -0.43
C TYR A 12 -1.92 -8.25 0.76
N ARG A 13 -2.39 -9.49 0.54
CA ARG A 13 -2.59 -10.47 1.62
C ARG A 13 -1.28 -10.82 2.34
N VAL A 14 -0.19 -11.03 1.60
CA VAL A 14 1.11 -11.33 2.20
C VAL A 14 1.57 -10.18 3.09
N ILE A 15 1.50 -8.94 2.60
CA ILE A 15 1.94 -7.78 3.39
C ILE A 15 1.01 -7.58 4.59
N ASN A 16 -0.32 -7.60 4.38
CA ASN A 16 -1.31 -7.46 5.44
C ASN A 16 -1.12 -8.48 6.57
N SER A 17 -0.82 -9.73 6.22
CA SER A 17 -0.58 -10.81 7.18
C SER A 17 0.61 -10.52 8.09
N LEU A 18 1.69 -9.99 7.52
CA LEU A 18 2.88 -9.60 8.28
C LEU A 18 2.59 -8.38 9.15
N LEU A 19 1.86 -7.39 8.66
CA LEU A 19 1.56 -6.17 9.42
C LEU A 19 0.61 -6.39 10.59
N ILE A 20 -0.44 -7.21 10.41
CA ILE A 20 -1.32 -7.61 11.52
C ILE A 20 -0.52 -8.34 12.60
N ASN A 21 0.49 -9.13 12.20
CA ASN A 21 1.34 -9.83 13.16
C ASN A 21 2.20 -8.90 14.02
N GLU A 22 2.62 -7.77 13.46
CA GLU A 22 3.45 -6.74 14.10
C GLU A 22 2.65 -5.60 14.75
N ALA A 23 1.31 -5.62 14.68
CA ALA A 23 0.42 -4.58 15.23
C ALA A 23 0.74 -3.15 14.73
N ALA A 24 1.07 -3.01 13.45
CA ALA A 24 1.41 -1.71 12.85
C ALA A 24 0.19 -0.77 12.77
N ASP A 25 0.41 0.53 13.02
CA ASP A 25 -0.60 1.59 12.82
C ASP A 25 -0.85 1.89 11.32
N PRO A 26 -1.97 2.54 10.95
CA PRO A 26 -2.33 2.80 9.56
C PRO A 26 -1.35 3.67 8.75
N ALA A 27 -0.76 4.71 9.37
CA ALA A 27 0.19 5.58 8.69
C ALA A 27 1.49 4.81 8.38
N THR A 28 1.94 4.00 9.33
CA THR A 28 3.06 3.09 9.11
C THR A 28 2.68 1.97 8.12
N ALA A 29 1.42 1.52 8.11
CA ALA A 29 0.96 0.47 7.19
C ALA A 29 1.12 0.87 5.72
N CYS A 30 0.77 2.11 5.33
CA CYS A 30 0.91 2.56 3.94
C CYS A 30 2.38 2.51 3.46
N MET A 31 3.31 2.83 4.36
CA MET A 31 4.76 2.79 4.09
C MET A 31 5.22 1.35 3.84
N TYR A 32 4.76 0.39 4.64
CA TYR A 32 5.05 -1.03 4.44
C TYR A 32 4.42 -1.58 3.16
N PHE A 33 3.14 -1.30 2.90
CA PHE A 33 2.46 -1.72 1.66
C PHE A 33 3.21 -1.24 0.42
N SER A 34 3.65 0.02 0.43
CA SER A 34 4.34 0.62 -0.72
C SER A 34 5.76 0.10 -0.90
N THR A 35 6.55 0.04 0.19
CA THR A 35 7.94 -0.45 0.11
C THR A 35 8.01 -1.95 -0.19
N PHE A 36 7.22 -2.78 0.49
CA PHE A 36 7.22 -4.23 0.29
C PHE A 36 6.61 -4.57 -1.07
N GLY A 37 5.54 -3.87 -1.47
CA GLY A 37 4.96 -3.99 -2.81
C GLY A 37 5.99 -3.69 -3.90
N ALA A 38 6.69 -2.56 -3.80
CA ALA A 38 7.75 -2.19 -4.74
C ALA A 38 8.89 -3.21 -4.75
N PHE A 39 9.30 -3.72 -3.58
CA PHE A 39 10.33 -4.76 -3.48
C PHE A 39 9.90 -6.07 -4.15
N ILE A 40 8.66 -6.52 -3.93
CA ILE A 40 8.11 -7.72 -4.59
C ILE A 40 8.05 -7.53 -6.11
N LEU A 41 7.61 -6.37 -6.59
CA LEU A 41 7.60 -6.03 -8.02
C LEU A 41 9.01 -6.12 -8.62
N LYS A 42 10.00 -5.53 -7.96
CA LYS A 42 11.40 -5.61 -8.37
C LYS A 42 11.90 -7.04 -8.43
N GLN A 43 11.65 -7.84 -7.39
CA GLN A 43 12.18 -9.21 -7.28
C GLN A 43 11.53 -10.17 -8.28
N HIS A 44 10.20 -10.15 -8.37
CA HIS A 44 9.43 -11.16 -9.11
C HIS A 44 9.08 -10.73 -10.54
N TYR A 45 8.95 -9.44 -10.80
CA TYR A 45 8.57 -8.92 -12.12
C TYR A 45 9.69 -8.19 -12.84
N LYS A 46 10.82 -7.92 -12.16
CA LYS A 46 11.95 -7.15 -12.71
C LYS A 46 11.56 -5.74 -13.17
N ILE A 47 10.53 -5.20 -12.51
CA ILE A 47 9.99 -3.87 -12.77
C ILE A 47 10.67 -2.87 -11.84
N LYS A 48 11.03 -1.69 -12.37
CA LYS A 48 11.48 -0.58 -11.53
C LYS A 48 10.28 0.05 -10.86
N ALA A 49 10.05 -0.34 -9.61
CA ALA A 49 8.99 0.19 -8.76
C ALA A 49 9.59 1.12 -7.69
N THR A 50 8.98 2.29 -7.51
CA THR A 50 9.42 3.31 -6.56
C THR A 50 8.27 3.64 -5.61
N PRO A 51 8.43 3.43 -4.30
CA PRO A 51 7.48 3.95 -3.33
C PRO A 51 7.60 5.48 -3.29
N LYS A 52 6.46 6.16 -3.29
CA LYS A 52 6.35 7.60 -3.05
C LYS A 52 5.33 7.84 -1.95
N GLY A 53 5.37 9.01 -1.35
CA GLY A 53 4.33 9.42 -0.43
C GLY A 53 4.14 10.94 -0.38
N GLY A 54 3.07 11.34 0.27
CA GLY A 54 2.60 12.71 0.34
C GLY A 54 1.09 12.75 0.39
N LEU A 55 0.49 13.67 -0.35
CA LEU A 55 -0.94 13.81 -0.43
C LEU A 55 -1.50 12.78 -1.40
N ALA A 56 -2.53 12.06 -0.96
CA ALA A 56 -3.29 11.16 -1.81
C ALA A 56 -4.78 11.39 -1.67
N ALA A 57 -5.49 11.37 -2.79
CA ALA A 57 -6.94 11.46 -2.80
C ALA A 57 -7.53 10.46 -3.80
N TYR A 58 -8.69 9.91 -3.45
CA TYR A 58 -9.38 8.89 -4.25
C TYR A 58 -10.88 9.14 -4.27
N ASN A 59 -11.53 8.88 -5.40
CA ASN A 59 -12.97 8.63 -5.47
C ASN A 59 -13.21 7.13 -5.58
N LEU A 60 -13.78 6.52 -4.54
CA LEU A 60 -13.98 5.09 -4.44
C LEU A 60 -15.48 4.79 -4.43
N GLY A 61 -16.07 4.67 -5.61
CA GLY A 61 -17.50 4.38 -5.77
C GLY A 61 -18.41 5.54 -5.36
N GLY A 62 -17.96 6.79 -5.51
CA GLY A 62 -18.66 8.00 -5.08
C GLY A 62 -18.21 8.53 -3.72
N THR A 63 -17.50 7.71 -2.92
CA THR A 63 -16.94 8.14 -1.64
C THR A 63 -15.55 8.72 -1.83
N LEU A 64 -15.34 9.97 -1.41
CA LEU A 64 -14.03 10.61 -1.43
C LEU A 64 -13.22 10.21 -0.19
N ILE A 65 -12.00 9.72 -0.40
CA ILE A 65 -10.99 9.57 0.64
C ILE A 65 -9.88 10.57 0.37
N LEU A 66 -9.50 11.33 1.40
CA LEU A 66 -8.41 12.30 1.34
C LEU A 66 -7.41 12.02 2.46
N PHE A 67 -6.17 11.73 2.09
CA PHE A 67 -5.02 11.66 2.97
C PHE A 67 -4.26 12.99 2.89
N ALA A 68 -4.70 13.93 3.73
CA ALA A 68 -4.07 15.22 3.89
C ALA A 68 -4.48 15.88 5.22
N ASP A 69 -3.63 16.76 5.73
CA ASP A 69 -3.96 17.64 6.83
C ASP A 69 -4.57 18.93 6.32
N TYR A 70 -5.61 19.42 7.01
CA TYR A 70 -6.19 20.73 6.75
C TYR A 70 -5.33 21.84 7.35
N ARG A 71 -5.08 22.91 6.59
CA ARG A 71 -4.40 24.11 7.04
C ARG A 71 -5.41 25.25 7.22
N GLU A 72 -5.12 26.16 8.16
CA GLU A 72 -5.99 27.31 8.47
C GLU A 72 -6.24 28.23 7.27
N ASP A 73 -5.34 28.24 6.28
CA ASP A 73 -5.44 28.99 5.03
C ASP A 73 -6.39 28.36 3.98
N GLY A 74 -7.05 27.25 4.32
CA GLY A 74 -7.98 26.54 3.43
C GLY A 74 -7.31 25.57 2.46
N TYR A 75 -5.98 25.44 2.50
CA TYR A 75 -5.24 24.45 1.72
C TYR A 75 -5.05 23.15 2.51
N VAL A 76 -4.65 22.09 1.80
CA VAL A 76 -4.32 20.80 2.41
C VAL A 76 -2.88 20.42 2.11
N THR A 77 -2.26 19.65 3.00
CA THR A 77 -0.90 19.16 2.82
C THR A 77 -0.78 17.68 3.13
N GLY A 78 -0.03 16.97 2.32
CA GLY A 78 0.35 15.58 2.59
C GLY A 78 1.60 15.44 3.44
N ALA A 79 2.21 16.54 3.91
CA ALA A 79 3.48 16.49 4.63
C ALA A 79 3.34 16.25 6.16
N GLY A 80 2.11 16.28 6.68
CA GLY A 80 1.81 16.11 8.10
C GLY A 80 1.39 14.69 8.48
N GLU A 81 0.45 14.54 9.40
CA GLU A 81 0.09 13.25 10.02
C GLU A 81 -0.75 12.37 9.09
N ASN A 82 -1.67 12.94 8.31
CA ASN A 82 -2.45 12.20 7.31
C ASN A 82 -1.67 11.99 6.00
N PHE A 83 -0.43 11.51 6.14
CA PHE A 83 0.47 11.15 5.04
C PHE A 83 0.10 9.78 4.47
N HIS A 84 0.19 9.61 3.15
CA HIS A 84 -0.03 8.33 2.50
C HIS A 84 1.06 7.97 1.50
N CYS A 85 1.35 6.67 1.39
CA CYS A 85 2.30 6.12 0.43
C CYS A 85 1.60 5.30 -0.64
N TRP A 86 2.14 5.36 -1.87
CA TRP A 86 1.78 4.52 -3.00
C TRP A 86 3.03 4.04 -3.75
N VAL A 87 2.84 3.21 -4.77
CA VAL A 87 3.91 2.76 -5.68
C VAL A 87 3.70 3.35 -7.07
N GLU A 88 4.77 3.89 -7.64
CA GLU A 88 4.86 4.18 -9.07
C GLU A 88 5.77 3.15 -9.75
N ALA A 89 5.29 2.51 -10.82
CA ALA A 89 6.02 1.47 -11.53
C ALA A 89 5.61 1.42 -13.02
N ASP A 90 6.56 1.60 -13.93
CA ASP A 90 6.33 1.57 -15.40
C ASP A 90 5.10 2.38 -15.86
N GLY A 91 4.91 3.58 -15.30
CA GLY A 91 3.77 4.46 -15.62
C GLY A 91 2.46 4.09 -14.93
N TRP A 92 2.46 3.14 -14.00
CA TRP A 92 1.30 2.76 -13.18
C TRP A 92 1.40 3.30 -11.76
N ALA A 93 0.28 3.82 -11.26
CA ALA A 93 0.00 4.03 -9.85
C ALA A 93 -0.59 2.74 -9.27
N ILE A 94 0.02 2.22 -8.21
CA ILE A 94 -0.43 1.02 -7.51
C ILE A 94 -0.48 1.33 -6.02
N ASP A 95 -1.63 1.14 -5.41
CA ASP A 95 -1.80 1.23 -3.97
C ASP A 95 -2.17 -0.16 -3.45
N PHE A 96 -1.22 -0.85 -2.82
CA PHE A 96 -1.46 -2.18 -2.25
C PHE A 96 -2.25 -2.14 -0.93
N MET A 97 -2.42 -0.97 -0.32
CA MET A 97 -3.22 -0.78 0.90
C MET A 97 -4.71 -0.59 0.59
N ALA A 98 -5.09 -0.26 -0.65
CA ALA A 98 -6.48 0.01 -1.02
C ALA A 98 -7.53 -1.02 -0.53
N PRO A 99 -7.27 -2.34 -0.49
CA PRO A 99 -8.23 -3.31 0.05
C PRO A 99 -8.44 -3.18 1.58
N ALA A 100 -7.46 -2.64 2.31
CA ALA A 100 -7.55 -2.38 3.74
C ALA A 100 -8.37 -1.12 4.08
N PHE A 101 -8.69 -0.26 3.11
CA PHE A 101 -9.51 0.94 3.38
C PHE A 101 -10.90 0.60 3.94
N SER A 102 -11.43 -0.57 3.61
CA SER A 102 -12.67 -1.10 4.19
C SER A 102 -12.61 -1.29 5.72
N GLU A 103 -11.42 -1.50 6.27
CA GLU A 103 -11.18 -1.68 7.70
C GLU A 103 -10.68 -0.39 8.35
N THR A 104 -9.73 0.30 7.72
CA THR A 104 -9.10 1.51 8.28
C THR A 104 -10.00 2.74 8.18
N ALA A 105 -10.93 2.77 7.23
CA ALA A 105 -11.92 3.84 7.04
C ALA A 105 -13.34 3.24 7.06
N ARG A 106 -13.64 2.42 8.07
CA ARG A 106 -14.88 1.64 8.17
C ARG A 106 -16.15 2.48 8.01
N GLU A 107 -16.14 3.71 8.51
CA GLU A 107 -17.27 4.64 8.42
C GLU A 107 -17.62 5.01 6.97
N LEU A 108 -16.64 4.96 6.07
CA LEU A 108 -16.80 5.30 4.65
C LEU A 108 -17.40 4.15 3.82
N SER A 109 -17.53 2.95 4.41
CA SER A 109 -18.14 1.76 3.77
C SER A 109 -17.57 1.42 2.39
N VAL A 110 -16.27 1.67 2.18
CA VAL A 110 -15.60 1.46 0.90
C VAL A 110 -15.28 -0.03 0.69
N PRO A 111 -15.65 -0.65 -0.44
CA PRO A 111 -15.38 -2.07 -0.69
C PRO A 111 -13.88 -2.35 -0.94
N PRO A 112 -13.39 -3.54 -0.54
CA PRO A 112 -12.00 -3.93 -0.75
C PRO A 112 -11.74 -4.28 -2.22
N LYS A 113 -11.29 -3.30 -3.02
CA LYS A 113 -10.96 -3.50 -4.44
C LYS A 113 -9.50 -3.17 -4.74
N MET A 114 -8.99 -3.73 -5.84
CA MET A 114 -7.65 -3.42 -6.35
C MET A 114 -7.58 -1.96 -6.83
N PHE A 115 -6.54 -1.24 -6.40
CA PHE A 115 -6.18 0.05 -6.99
C PHE A 115 -4.88 -0.07 -7.79
N GLN A 116 -5.02 -0.09 -9.12
CA GLN A 116 -3.92 -0.11 -10.08
C GLN A 116 -4.38 0.62 -11.35
N ARG A 117 -3.90 1.85 -11.55
CA ARG A 117 -4.30 2.71 -12.68
C ARG A 117 -3.09 3.34 -13.37
N PRO A 118 -3.18 3.69 -14.66
CA PRO A 118 -2.14 4.46 -15.32
C PRO A 118 -1.96 5.82 -14.63
N LEU A 119 -0.72 6.26 -14.39
CA LEU A 119 -0.42 7.61 -13.89
C LEU A 119 -0.95 8.69 -14.85
N SER A 120 -1.01 8.39 -16.14
CA SER A 120 -1.61 9.27 -17.15
C SER A 120 -3.12 9.49 -16.97
N SER A 121 -3.79 8.71 -16.12
CA SER A 121 -5.20 8.88 -15.75
C SER A 121 -5.41 9.60 -14.42
N MET A 122 -4.34 10.11 -13.81
CA MET A 122 -4.42 10.92 -12.60
C MET A 122 -5.19 12.21 -12.88
N ALA A 123 -6.09 12.57 -11.97
CA ALA A 123 -6.81 13.84 -12.03
C ALA A 123 -5.84 15.02 -11.90
N SER A 124 -6.27 16.22 -12.31
CA SER A 124 -5.43 17.43 -12.22
C SER A 124 -5.43 18.08 -10.83
N SER A 125 -6.39 17.75 -9.97
CA SER A 125 -6.46 18.22 -8.58
C SER A 125 -7.38 17.34 -7.74
N ILE A 126 -7.36 17.51 -6.41
CA ILE A 126 -8.31 16.89 -5.47
C ILE A 126 -9.77 17.28 -5.74
N ASN A 127 -10.03 18.40 -6.42
CA ASN A 127 -11.37 18.86 -6.77
C ASN A 127 -11.93 18.20 -8.04
N ASN A 128 -11.09 17.45 -8.78
CA ASN A 128 -11.43 16.85 -10.07
C ASN A 128 -11.58 15.32 -9.97
N LEU A 129 -12.14 14.84 -8.86
CA LEU A 129 -12.37 13.42 -8.57
C LEU A 129 -13.83 13.03 -8.80
N GLY A 130 -14.29 13.18 -10.05
CA GLY A 130 -15.72 13.07 -10.39
C GLY A 130 -16.21 11.64 -10.66
N GLN A 131 -15.32 10.72 -11.01
CA GLN A 131 -15.65 9.34 -11.37
C GLN A 131 -15.03 8.34 -10.39
N SER A 132 -15.70 7.21 -10.19
CA SER A 132 -15.13 6.10 -9.42
C SER A 132 -13.80 5.66 -10.03
N GLY A 133 -12.78 5.51 -9.18
CA GLY A 133 -11.41 5.19 -9.56
C GLY A 133 -10.54 6.42 -9.81
N ASP A 134 -11.10 7.63 -9.88
CA ASP A 134 -10.31 8.86 -9.97
C ASP A 134 -9.39 9.00 -8.76
N PHE A 135 -8.20 9.54 -9.00
CA PHE A 135 -7.20 9.74 -7.98
C PHE A 135 -6.34 10.95 -8.28
N PHE A 136 -5.77 11.52 -7.22
CA PHE A 136 -4.79 12.59 -7.29
C PHE A 136 -3.66 12.31 -6.32
N TYR A 137 -2.43 12.52 -6.76
CA TYR A 137 -1.24 12.44 -5.94
C TYR A 137 -0.40 13.70 -6.05
N GLN A 138 0.10 14.16 -4.90
CA GLN A 138 1.16 15.15 -4.83
C GLN A 138 2.26 14.57 -3.93
N ALA A 139 3.37 14.20 -4.55
CA ALA A 139 4.51 13.64 -3.85
C ALA A 139 5.20 14.72 -3.01
N GLU A 140 5.52 14.39 -1.76
CA GLU A 140 6.23 15.24 -0.80
C GLU A 140 7.57 14.54 -0.49
N PRO A 141 8.61 14.71 -1.32
CA PRO A 141 9.83 13.92 -1.22
C PRO A 141 10.59 14.18 0.08
N GLU A 142 10.60 15.40 0.59
CA GLU A 142 11.24 15.73 1.87
C GLU A 142 10.51 15.07 3.04
N ALA A 143 9.18 15.10 3.04
CA ALA A 143 8.37 14.45 4.09
C ALA A 143 8.54 12.93 4.04
N THR A 144 8.54 12.37 2.83
CA THR A 144 8.82 10.95 2.57
C THR A 144 10.20 10.57 3.12
N ALA A 145 11.25 11.31 2.76
CA ALA A 145 12.62 11.03 3.20
C ALA A 145 12.75 11.05 4.74
N ARG A 146 12.11 12.01 5.42
CA ARG A 146 12.11 12.07 6.89
C ARG A 146 11.42 10.86 7.51
N ARG A 147 10.26 10.45 6.99
CA ARG A 147 9.52 9.28 7.51
C ARG A 147 10.29 7.97 7.34
N PHE A 148 11.06 7.83 6.26
CA PHE A 148 11.91 6.66 6.02
C PHE A 148 13.31 6.76 6.63
N ALA A 149 13.69 7.87 7.26
CA ALA A 149 15.06 8.13 7.68
C ALA A 149 15.61 7.05 8.65
N ASP A 150 14.77 6.60 9.58
CA ASP A 150 15.20 5.63 10.60
C ASP A 150 14.95 4.17 10.18
N TRP A 151 14.28 3.91 9.05
CA TRP A 151 13.94 2.54 8.63
C TRP A 151 15.17 1.65 8.46
N HIS A 152 16.29 2.23 8.01
CA HIS A 152 17.54 1.49 7.85
C HIS A 152 18.14 1.00 9.18
N LYS A 153 17.72 1.55 10.33
CA LYS A 153 18.19 1.17 11.66
C LYS A 153 17.42 -0.03 12.21
N HIS A 154 16.28 -0.38 11.60
CA HIS A 154 15.41 -1.45 12.02
C HIS A 154 15.58 -2.68 11.11
N ALA A 155 16.53 -3.56 11.45
CA ALA A 155 16.83 -4.78 10.67
C ALA A 155 15.58 -5.63 10.39
N MET A 156 14.65 -5.68 11.34
CA MET A 156 13.35 -6.36 11.22
C MET A 156 12.58 -5.95 9.96
N ILE A 157 12.63 -4.68 9.54
CA ILE A 157 11.92 -4.21 8.34
C ILE A 157 12.46 -4.91 7.09
N GLY A 158 13.79 -5.05 6.99
CA GLY A 158 14.45 -5.77 5.89
C GLY A 158 14.14 -7.25 5.88
N ASP A 159 14.10 -7.88 7.07
CA ASP A 159 13.72 -9.28 7.22
C ASP A 159 12.27 -9.52 6.79
N LEU A 160 11.34 -8.66 7.23
CA LEU A 160 9.93 -8.72 6.83
C LEU A 160 9.76 -8.51 5.31
N ALA A 161 10.49 -7.58 4.69
CA ALA A 161 10.47 -7.39 3.25
C ALA A 161 10.95 -8.65 2.50
N THR A 162 12.00 -9.29 3.02
CA THR A 162 12.55 -10.53 2.48
C THR A 162 11.57 -11.69 2.65
N ILE A 163 10.93 -11.82 3.82
CA ILE A 163 9.87 -12.80 4.07
C ILE A 163 8.70 -12.57 3.12
N ALA A 164 8.25 -11.32 2.93
CA ALA A 164 7.16 -10.98 2.01
C ALA A 164 7.49 -11.41 0.57
N ALA A 165 8.68 -11.08 0.08
CA ALA A 165 9.14 -11.49 -1.24
C ALA A 165 9.28 -13.01 -1.37
N ASN A 166 9.73 -13.70 -0.33
CA ASN A 166 9.86 -15.15 -0.35
C ASN A 166 8.53 -15.88 -0.18
N TRP A 167 7.55 -15.31 0.51
CA TRP A 167 6.20 -15.87 0.64
C TRP A 167 5.45 -15.72 -0.68
N PHE A 168 5.54 -14.55 -1.32
CA PHE A 168 4.83 -14.27 -2.55
C PHE A 168 5.18 -15.27 -3.67
N ARG A 169 4.15 -15.72 -4.38
CA ARG A 169 4.24 -16.56 -5.57
C ARG A 169 3.23 -16.06 -6.59
N LYS A 170 3.66 -15.85 -7.85
CA LYS A 170 2.75 -15.52 -8.96
C LYS A 170 1.77 -16.67 -9.20
N SER A 171 0.52 -16.34 -9.48
CA SER A 171 -0.52 -17.28 -9.90
C SER A 171 -0.11 -17.97 -11.22
N PRO A 172 -0.33 -19.29 -11.37
CA PRO A 172 -1.15 -20.18 -10.54
C PRO A 172 -0.38 -20.94 -9.44
N LYS A 173 0.90 -20.63 -9.18
CA LYS A 173 1.69 -21.36 -8.17
C LYS A 173 0.98 -21.30 -6.81
N GLN A 174 1.06 -22.39 -6.04
CA GLN A 174 0.44 -22.47 -4.72
C GLN A 174 1.10 -21.47 -3.77
N LEU A 175 0.28 -20.71 -3.04
CA LEU A 175 0.72 -19.82 -1.97
C LEU A 175 0.48 -20.51 -0.64
N GLN A 176 1.47 -20.53 0.25
CA GLN A 176 1.31 -21.12 1.57
C GLN A 176 0.27 -20.34 2.38
N THR A 177 -0.61 -21.06 3.09
CA THR A 177 -1.68 -20.47 3.91
C THR A 177 -1.17 -19.91 5.25
N SER A 178 0.07 -20.21 5.61
CA SER A 178 0.77 -19.64 6.76
C SER A 178 2.28 -19.77 6.62
N LEU A 179 3.04 -18.91 7.29
CA LEU A 179 4.49 -19.04 7.47
C LEU A 179 4.87 -19.08 8.96
N SER A 180 6.00 -19.70 9.26
CA SER A 180 6.67 -19.54 10.56
C SER A 180 7.70 -18.42 10.43
N VAL A 181 7.52 -17.35 11.20
CA VAL A 181 8.42 -16.19 11.25
C VAL A 181 9.10 -16.19 12.60
N ALA A 182 10.43 -16.12 12.61
CA ALA A 182 11.18 -15.94 13.85
C ALA A 182 11.11 -14.48 14.29
N ASP A 183 10.83 -14.24 15.57
CA ASP A 183 11.01 -12.92 16.16
C ASP A 183 12.50 -12.62 16.45
N GLN A 184 12.75 -11.44 17.01
CA GLN A 184 14.10 -10.95 17.37
C GLN A 184 14.81 -11.84 18.40
N ASN A 185 14.06 -12.67 19.13
CA ASN A 185 14.56 -13.61 20.13
C ASN A 185 14.68 -15.04 19.57
N GLY A 186 14.47 -15.23 18.26
CA GLY A 186 14.50 -16.53 17.58
C GLY A 186 13.25 -17.39 17.82
N LYS A 187 12.20 -16.87 18.47
CA LYS A 187 10.97 -17.61 18.72
C LYS A 187 10.12 -17.63 17.46
N LEU A 188 9.77 -18.83 17.00
CA LEU A 188 8.91 -19.00 15.84
C LEU A 188 7.45 -18.70 16.18
N LYS A 189 6.87 -17.74 15.46
CA LYS A 189 5.44 -17.43 15.46
C LYS A 189 4.83 -17.84 14.13
N LYS A 190 3.68 -18.52 14.20
CA LYS A 190 2.92 -18.89 13.01
C LYS A 190 2.07 -17.69 12.57
N VAL A 191 2.33 -17.19 11.36
CA VAL A 191 1.62 -16.08 10.72
C VAL A 191 0.68 -16.66 9.67
N PRO A 192 -0.65 -16.64 9.88
CA PRO A 192 -1.62 -17.07 8.87
C PRO A 192 -1.80 -16.03 7.78
N LEU A 193 -2.15 -16.48 6.56
CA LEU A 193 -2.47 -15.60 5.45
C LEU A 193 -3.85 -14.95 5.67
N SER A 194 -3.89 -13.65 5.94
CA SER A 194 -5.08 -12.85 6.23
C SER A 194 -5.40 -11.84 5.10
N GLY A 195 -6.36 -10.96 5.34
CA GLY A 195 -6.77 -9.87 4.44
C GLY A 195 -8.07 -10.14 3.68
N ASN A 196 -8.74 -9.06 3.30
CA ASN A 196 -10.02 -9.09 2.61
C ASN A 196 -9.96 -9.81 1.26
N ALA A 197 -11.04 -10.51 0.91
CA ALA A 197 -11.25 -10.94 -0.47
C ALA A 197 -11.49 -9.70 -1.34
N LEU A 198 -10.91 -9.67 -2.54
CA LEU A 198 -11.15 -8.54 -3.45
C LEU A 198 -12.55 -8.64 -4.07
N ALA A 199 -13.27 -7.53 -4.05
CA ALA A 199 -14.57 -7.34 -4.70
C ALA A 199 -14.45 -6.74 -6.12
N GLY A 200 -13.27 -6.80 -6.74
CA GLY A 200 -13.00 -6.24 -8.07
C GLY A 200 -11.83 -5.27 -8.10
N ALA A 201 -11.89 -4.32 -9.02
CA ALA A 201 -10.91 -3.24 -9.21
C ALA A 201 -11.63 -1.88 -9.24
N TRP A 202 -10.93 -0.85 -8.79
CA TRP A 202 -11.35 0.55 -8.88
C TRP A 202 -11.13 1.13 -10.28
#